data_AF-A0AAV5X4V7-F1
#
_entry.id   AF-A0AAV5X4V7-F1
#
_cell.length_a   1.000
_cell.length_b   1.000
_cell.length_c   1.000
_cell.angle_alpha   90.00
_cell.angle_beta   90.00
_cell.angle_gamma   90.00
#
_symmetry.space_group_name_H-M   'P 1'
#
loop_
_entity.id
_entity.type
_entity.pdbx_description
1 polymer ?
#
loop_
_entity_poly.entity_id
_entity_poly.type
_entity_poly.pdbx_seq_one_letter_code
_entity_poly.pdbx_strand_id
1 'polypeptide(L)'
;MVNWLILTDLPKAPLPEIERVQFVSGWPSGYGLVELAEYLGQRSRQTPGGINVVRLKAPEPVYLGLDLYLKPSSAIVIYSTDRASLVDELSRLGRTQRPTFLVMSVENRQRWAVPATAQFILQCGDRVWSYVRTGGISGLAVYQVDNCLNPRNVR
;
A
#
# COMPACT_ATOMS: atom_id res chain seq x y z
N MET A 1 -28.21 25.04 -7.31
CA MET A 1 -27.41 24.93 -8.55
C MET A 1 -26.27 23.96 -8.25
N VAL A 2 -26.15 22.84 -8.97
CA VAL A 2 -25.06 21.88 -8.75
C VAL A 2 -23.76 22.52 -9.24
N ASN A 3 -22.73 22.53 -8.41
CA ASN A 3 -21.43 23.04 -8.84
C ASN A 3 -20.83 22.04 -9.84
N TRP A 4 -20.69 22.44 -11.10
CA TRP A 4 -20.19 21.60 -12.18
C TRP A 4 -18.80 21.01 -11.89
N LEU A 5 -17.98 21.71 -11.11
CA LEU A 5 -16.67 21.23 -10.68
C LEU A 5 -16.77 19.94 -9.84
N ILE A 6 -17.88 19.69 -9.14
CA ILE A 6 -18.07 18.42 -8.41
C ILE A 6 -18.04 17.23 -9.38
N LEU A 7 -18.56 17.42 -10.59
CA LEU A 7 -18.65 16.37 -11.61
C LEU A 7 -17.40 16.30 -12.49
N THR A 8 -16.71 17.42 -12.72
CA THR A 8 -15.63 17.49 -13.71
C THR A 8 -14.23 17.72 -13.15
N ASP A 9 -14.10 18.33 -11.97
CA ASP A 9 -12.82 18.64 -11.32
C ASP A 9 -13.00 18.73 -9.80
N LEU A 10 -13.36 17.58 -9.20
CA LEU A 10 -13.69 17.46 -7.78
C LEU A 10 -12.62 18.08 -6.85
N PRO A 11 -11.31 17.97 -7.12
CA PRO A 11 -10.29 18.62 -6.29
C PRO A 11 -10.41 20.15 -6.21
N LYS A 12 -10.94 20.81 -7.26
CA LYS A 12 -11.14 22.27 -7.28
C LYS A 12 -12.54 22.69 -6.84
N ALA A 13 -13.44 21.75 -6.57
CA ALA A 13 -14.79 22.07 -6.13
C ALA A 13 -14.78 22.73 -4.73
N PRO A 14 -15.63 23.75 -4.49
CA PRO A 14 -15.79 24.39 -3.19
C PRO A 14 -16.65 23.50 -2.28
N LEU A 15 -16.05 22.41 -1.82
CA LEU A 15 -16.65 21.48 -0.87
C LEU A 15 -16.44 21.98 0.57
N PRO A 16 -17.40 21.75 1.48
CA PRO A 16 -17.16 21.85 2.92
C PRO A 16 -15.94 21.03 3.34
N GLU A 17 -15.24 21.45 4.39
CA GLU A 17 -13.99 20.82 4.82
C GLU A 17 -14.14 19.30 5.04
N ILE A 18 -15.21 18.87 5.71
CA ILE A 18 -15.46 17.45 5.99
C ILE A 18 -15.66 16.62 4.71
N GLU A 19 -16.32 17.19 3.70
CA GLU A 19 -16.52 16.57 2.39
C GLU A 19 -15.20 16.52 1.61
N ARG A 20 -14.41 17.61 1.70
CA ARG A 20 -13.09 17.67 1.10
C ARG A 20 -12.16 16.62 1.70
N VAL A 21 -12.19 16.41 3.01
CA VAL A 21 -11.41 15.34 3.66
C VAL A 21 -11.86 13.95 3.20
N GLN A 22 -13.16 13.68 3.11
CA GLN A 22 -13.64 12.36 2.68
C GLN A 22 -13.33 12.07 1.20
N PHE A 23 -13.53 13.06 0.34
CA PHE A 23 -13.55 12.84 -1.10
C PHE A 23 -12.32 13.34 -1.83
N VAL A 24 -11.52 14.25 -1.26
CA VAL A 24 -10.39 14.91 -1.93
C VAL A 24 -9.06 14.68 -1.21
N SER A 25 -8.97 14.93 0.09
CA SER A 25 -7.67 15.02 0.77
C SER A 25 -7.35 13.88 1.73
N GLY A 26 -8.34 13.29 2.41
CA GLY A 26 -8.17 12.39 3.54
C GLY A 26 -7.90 10.94 3.16
N TRP A 27 -8.88 10.15 2.74
CA TRP A 27 -8.64 8.73 2.40
C TRP A 27 -8.12 8.57 0.97
N PRO A 28 -7.33 7.51 0.66
CA PRO A 28 -6.89 7.25 -0.70
C PRO A 28 -8.05 7.09 -1.67
N SER A 29 -9.24 6.69 -1.21
CA SER A 29 -10.48 6.61 -1.99
C SER A 29 -10.33 5.90 -3.34
N GLY A 30 -9.49 4.87 -3.37
CA GLY A 30 -9.21 4.06 -4.56
C GLY A 30 -8.18 4.66 -5.54
N TYR A 31 -7.72 5.89 -5.33
CA TYR A 31 -6.68 6.50 -6.16
C TYR A 31 -5.34 5.75 -6.01
N GLY A 32 -4.62 5.57 -7.12
CA GLY A 32 -3.34 4.87 -7.15
C GLY A 32 -3.44 3.35 -7.18
N LEU A 33 -4.64 2.75 -7.08
CA LEU A 33 -4.79 1.29 -7.04
C LEU A 33 -4.48 0.62 -8.38
N VAL A 34 -4.84 1.26 -9.49
CA VAL A 34 -4.54 0.75 -10.84
C VAL A 34 -3.04 0.77 -11.05
N GLU A 35 -2.40 1.91 -10.76
CA GLU A 35 -0.97 2.13 -10.89
C GLU A 35 -0.18 1.19 -9.96
N LEU A 36 -0.68 0.96 -8.75
CA LEU A 36 -0.12 -0.03 -7.82
C LEU A 36 -0.20 -1.45 -8.39
N ALA A 37 -1.35 -1.85 -8.92
CA ALA A 37 -1.54 -3.18 -9.50
C ALA A 37 -0.64 -3.37 -10.74
N GLU A 38 -0.51 -2.35 -11.58
CA GLU A 38 0.40 -2.35 -12.72
C GLU A 38 1.86 -2.50 -12.28
N TYR A 39 2.28 -1.73 -11.27
CA TYR A 39 3.62 -1.82 -10.70
C TYR A 39 3.92 -3.23 -10.17
N LEU A 40 3.04 -3.79 -9.34
CA LEU A 40 3.21 -5.15 -8.79
C LEU A 40 3.16 -6.21 -9.90
N GLY A 41 2.30 -6.03 -10.91
CA GLY A 41 2.25 -6.87 -12.09
C GLY A 41 3.57 -6.84 -12.87
N GLN A 42 4.16 -5.67 -13.08
CA GLN A 42 5.47 -5.53 -13.74
C GLN A 42 6.58 -6.20 -12.91
N ARG A 43 6.62 -5.97 -11.59
CA ARG A 43 7.58 -6.63 -10.70
C ARG A 43 7.49 -8.14 -10.78
N SER A 44 6.27 -8.69 -10.75
CA SER A 44 6.07 -10.14 -10.84
C SER A 44 6.63 -10.76 -12.14
N ARG A 45 6.54 -10.03 -13.26
CA ARG A 45 7.08 -10.48 -14.56
C ARG A 45 8.61 -10.40 -14.63
N GLN A 46 9.21 -9.50 -13.87
CA GLN A 46 10.66 -9.29 -13.82
C GLN A 46 11.37 -10.18 -12.80
N THR A 47 10.63 -10.89 -11.95
CA THR A 47 11.17 -11.71 -10.87
C THR A 47 10.97 -13.19 -11.17
N PRO A 48 12.05 -13.95 -11.44
CA PRO A 48 11.96 -15.41 -11.52
C PRO A 48 11.36 -15.99 -10.24
N GLY A 49 10.34 -16.85 -10.39
CA GLY A 49 9.60 -17.40 -9.25
C GLY A 49 8.53 -16.48 -8.65
N GLY A 50 8.35 -15.26 -9.15
CA GLY A 50 7.27 -14.36 -8.75
C GLY A 50 7.52 -13.61 -7.44
N ILE A 51 6.47 -12.94 -6.95
CA ILE A 51 6.53 -12.06 -5.78
C ILE A 51 5.47 -12.42 -4.73
N ASN A 52 5.77 -12.08 -3.48
CA ASN A 52 4.79 -12.04 -2.40
C ASN A 52 4.32 -10.60 -2.21
N VAL A 53 3.01 -10.40 -2.12
CA VAL A 53 2.38 -9.11 -1.83
C VAL A 53 1.65 -9.23 -0.50
N VAL A 54 2.07 -8.46 0.49
CA VAL A 54 1.50 -8.47 1.84
C VAL A 54 0.73 -7.18 2.04
N ARG A 55 -0.50 -7.29 2.54
CA ARG A 55 -1.36 -6.15 2.85
C ARG A 55 -2.04 -6.36 4.19
N LEU A 56 -2.30 -5.26 4.89
CA LEU A 56 -3.05 -5.29 6.14
C LEU A 56 -4.54 -5.45 5.86
N LYS A 57 -5.23 -6.25 6.67
CA LYS A 57 -6.70 -6.32 6.68
C LYS A 57 -7.31 -5.01 7.20
N ALA A 58 -8.64 -4.93 7.14
CA ALA A 58 -9.43 -3.79 7.59
C ALA A 58 -8.90 -3.16 8.90
N PRO A 59 -8.88 -1.82 9.02
CA PRO A 59 -9.64 -0.86 8.20
C PRO A 59 -8.94 -0.36 6.92
N GLU A 60 -7.83 -0.98 6.47
CA GLU A 60 -7.09 -0.49 5.28
C GLU A 60 -7.89 -0.67 3.97
N PRO A 61 -8.28 0.42 3.26
CA PRO A 61 -9.05 0.34 2.02
C PRO A 61 -8.33 -0.40 0.90
N VAL A 62 -6.99 -0.40 0.96
CA VAL A 62 -6.09 -1.08 0.01
C VAL A 62 -6.39 -2.56 -0.09
N TYR A 63 -6.76 -3.20 1.02
CA TYR A 63 -7.13 -4.62 1.04
C TYR A 63 -8.23 -4.92 0.02
N LEU A 64 -9.35 -4.20 0.11
CA LEU A 64 -10.52 -4.42 -0.73
C LEU A 64 -10.27 -3.92 -2.17
N GLY A 65 -9.68 -2.74 -2.31
CA GLY A 65 -9.50 -2.12 -3.61
C GLY A 65 -8.51 -2.86 -4.52
N LEU A 66 -7.41 -3.37 -3.96
CA LEU A 66 -6.38 -4.05 -4.75
C LEU A 66 -6.89 -5.36 -5.36
N ASP A 67 -7.84 -6.06 -4.74
CA ASP A 67 -8.42 -7.31 -5.28
C ASP A 67 -9.21 -7.12 -6.58
N LEU A 68 -9.64 -5.89 -6.87
CA LEU A 68 -10.30 -5.57 -8.12
C LEU A 68 -9.31 -5.57 -9.30
N TYR A 69 -8.07 -5.14 -9.06
CA TYR A 69 -7.08 -4.87 -10.11
C TYR A 69 -5.92 -5.88 -10.15
N LEU A 70 -5.59 -6.52 -9.01
CA LEU A 70 -4.48 -7.46 -8.90
C LEU A 70 -4.99 -8.86 -8.55
N LYS A 71 -4.96 -9.78 -9.53
CA LYS A 71 -5.38 -11.16 -9.32
C LYS A 71 -4.22 -12.05 -8.88
N PRO A 72 -4.41 -12.91 -7.85
CA PRO A 72 -3.43 -13.93 -7.50
C PRO A 72 -3.11 -14.85 -8.68
N SER A 73 -1.86 -15.27 -8.77
CA SER A 73 -1.36 -16.20 -9.79
C SER A 73 -0.11 -16.92 -9.30
N SER A 74 0.47 -17.82 -10.10
CA SER A 74 1.77 -18.43 -9.77
C SER A 74 2.89 -17.40 -9.61
N ALA A 75 2.79 -16.27 -10.32
CA ALA A 75 3.74 -15.15 -10.27
C ALA A 75 3.43 -14.13 -9.15
N ILE A 76 2.21 -14.10 -8.61
CA ILE A 76 1.78 -13.13 -7.59
C ILE A 76 1.00 -13.85 -6.50
N VAL A 77 1.57 -13.96 -5.31
CA VAL A 77 0.87 -14.51 -4.15
C VAL A 77 0.53 -13.36 -3.21
N ILE A 78 -0.75 -13.22 -2.87
CA ILE A 78 -1.26 -12.13 -2.05
C ILE A 78 -1.60 -12.67 -0.66
N TYR A 79 -1.03 -12.04 0.36
CA TYR A 79 -1.24 -12.35 1.77
C TYR A 79 -1.92 -11.18 2.47
N SER A 80 -2.96 -11.49 3.25
CA SER A 80 -3.68 -10.52 4.06
C SER A 80 -3.55 -10.86 5.53
N THR A 81 -2.96 -9.95 6.29
CA THR A 81 -2.64 -10.16 7.70
C THR A 81 -3.17 -9.02 8.56
N ASP A 82 -3.38 -9.32 9.83
CA ASP A 82 -3.75 -8.32 10.83
C ASP A 82 -2.50 -7.62 11.36
N ARG A 83 -2.67 -6.41 11.91
CA ARG A 83 -1.56 -5.61 12.45
C ARG A 83 -0.74 -6.35 13.51
N ALA A 84 -1.39 -7.16 14.33
CA ALA A 84 -0.74 -7.94 15.38
C ALA A 84 0.17 -9.06 14.84
N SER A 85 -0.14 -9.60 13.66
CA SER A 85 0.56 -10.75 13.07
C SER A 85 1.47 -10.37 11.91
N LEU A 86 1.60 -9.07 11.61
CA LEU A 86 2.38 -8.60 10.46
C LEU A 86 3.85 -9.01 10.53
N VAL A 87 4.48 -8.85 11.70
CA VAL A 87 5.91 -9.19 11.88
C VAL A 87 6.16 -10.68 11.68
N ASP A 88 5.32 -11.53 12.26
CA ASP A 88 5.44 -12.99 12.13
C ASP A 88 5.22 -13.43 10.68
N GLU A 89 4.22 -12.86 10.01
CA GLU A 89 3.90 -13.18 8.63
C GLU A 89 5.03 -12.76 7.68
N LEU A 90 5.58 -11.56 7.85
CA LEU A 90 6.74 -11.12 7.08
C LEU A 90 7.96 -12.00 7.39
N SER A 91 8.21 -12.32 8.65
CA SER A 91 9.33 -13.20 9.05
C SER A 91 9.22 -14.60 8.43
N ARG A 92 8.00 -15.13 8.34
CA ARG A 92 7.70 -16.40 7.65
C ARG A 92 7.99 -16.29 6.16
N LEU A 93 7.58 -15.19 5.52
CA LEU A 93 7.75 -14.97 4.08
C LEU A 93 9.20 -14.66 3.69
N GLY A 94 9.97 -14.00 4.54
CA GLY A 94 11.40 -13.74 4.29
C GLY A 94 12.28 -14.98 4.30
N ARG A 95 11.76 -16.12 4.80
CA ARG A 95 12.42 -17.44 4.65
C ARG A 95 12.18 -18.06 3.27
N THR A 96 11.30 -17.48 2.46
CA THR A 96 11.07 -17.91 1.09
C THR A 96 12.08 -17.24 0.15
N GLN A 97 12.36 -17.86 -1.00
CA GLN A 97 13.21 -17.24 -2.04
C GLN A 97 12.46 -16.18 -2.87
N ARG A 98 11.20 -15.86 -2.53
CA ARG A 98 10.38 -14.89 -3.25
C ARG A 98 10.50 -13.51 -2.61
N PRO A 99 10.82 -12.46 -3.38
CA PRO A 99 10.80 -11.09 -2.91
C PRO A 99 9.43 -10.72 -2.31
N THR A 100 9.46 -10.06 -1.17
CA THR A 100 8.26 -9.71 -0.40
C THR A 100 8.03 -8.21 -0.37
N PHE A 101 6.84 -7.82 -0.82
CA PHE A 101 6.40 -6.43 -0.92
C PHE A 101 5.24 -6.17 0.05
N LEU A 102 5.45 -5.27 1.01
CA LEU A 102 4.42 -4.78 1.92
C LEU A 102 3.73 -3.55 1.32
N VAL A 103 2.41 -3.60 1.17
CA VAL A 103 1.57 -2.52 0.65
C VAL A 103 0.84 -1.83 1.80
N MET A 104 0.89 -0.50 1.84
CA MET A 104 0.29 0.31 2.91
C MET A 104 -0.34 1.59 2.39
N SER A 105 -1.37 2.08 3.09
CA SER A 105 -1.82 3.48 2.98
C SER A 105 -0.84 4.40 3.72
N VAL A 106 -0.63 5.60 3.22
CA VAL A 106 0.22 6.64 3.84
C VAL A 106 -0.52 7.99 3.87
N GLU A 107 -0.21 8.90 4.81
CA GLU A 107 -0.83 10.25 4.92
C GLU A 107 0.22 11.34 5.24
N ASN A 108 0.08 12.54 4.67
CA ASN A 108 0.94 13.71 4.85
C ASN A 108 2.41 13.49 4.48
N ARG A 109 2.70 12.61 3.51
CA ARG A 109 4.05 12.08 3.23
C ARG A 109 4.73 11.44 4.46
N GLN A 110 4.03 11.37 5.58
CA GLN A 110 4.39 10.70 6.81
C GLN A 110 3.65 9.36 6.88
N ARG A 111 4.17 8.48 7.73
CA ARG A 111 3.69 7.10 7.83
C ARG A 111 2.39 7.15 8.63
N TRP A 112 1.24 6.97 7.97
CA TRP A 112 -0.03 6.87 8.69
C TRP A 112 0.07 5.73 9.68
N ALA A 113 -0.28 6.00 10.95
CA ALA A 113 -0.23 5.16 12.15
C ALA A 113 0.10 3.67 11.89
N VAL A 114 1.33 3.43 11.44
CA VAL A 114 1.88 2.10 11.40
C VAL A 114 2.05 1.75 12.86
N PRO A 115 1.44 0.65 13.35
CA PRO A 115 1.66 0.23 14.72
C PRO A 115 3.15 0.33 15.05
N ALA A 116 3.51 0.75 16.27
CA ALA A 116 4.92 0.85 16.66
C ALA A 116 5.69 -0.44 16.30
N THR A 117 5.01 -1.59 16.37
CA THR A 117 5.51 -2.92 15.96
C THR A 117 5.92 -3.05 14.49
N ALA A 118 5.38 -2.22 13.59
CA ALA A 118 5.71 -2.22 12.17
C ALA A 118 6.56 -1.01 11.74
N GLN A 119 6.91 -0.11 12.68
CA GLN A 119 7.88 0.95 12.40
C GLN A 119 9.27 0.40 12.06
N PHE A 120 9.68 -0.69 12.73
CA PHE A 120 10.94 -1.38 12.43
C PHE A 120 10.99 -1.87 10.97
N ILE A 121 9.91 -2.50 10.49
CA ILE A 121 9.81 -2.99 9.10
C ILE A 121 9.98 -1.82 8.11
N LEU A 122 9.44 -0.65 8.43
CA LEU A 122 9.59 0.55 7.61
C LEU A 122 10.96 1.23 7.75
N GLN A 123 11.76 0.90 8.77
CA GLN A 123 13.12 1.42 8.92
C GLN A 123 14.13 0.58 8.12
N CYS A 124 13.94 -0.73 8.04
CA CYS A 124 14.82 -1.63 7.30
C CYS A 124 14.37 -1.92 5.86
N GLY A 125 13.09 -1.68 5.54
CA GLY A 125 12.52 -1.93 4.21
C GLY A 125 12.69 -0.75 3.28
N ASP A 126 13.02 -1.04 2.01
CA ASP A 126 13.19 -0.02 0.99
C ASP A 126 11.82 0.39 0.43
N ARG A 127 11.50 1.69 0.49
CA ARG A 127 10.31 2.20 -0.20
C ARG A 127 10.58 2.23 -1.70
N VAL A 128 10.08 1.24 -2.41
CA VAL A 128 10.34 1.02 -3.83
C VAL A 128 9.30 1.65 -4.76
N TRP A 129 8.14 1.99 -4.22
CA TRP A 129 7.08 2.67 -4.97
C TRP A 129 6.17 3.46 -4.03
N SER A 130 5.61 4.55 -4.53
CA SER A 130 4.55 5.29 -3.85
C SER A 130 3.72 6.10 -4.82
N TYR A 131 2.44 6.27 -4.47
CA TYR A 131 1.53 7.18 -5.12
C TYR A 131 0.96 8.15 -4.09
N VAL A 132 0.94 9.44 -4.39
CA VAL A 132 0.25 10.45 -3.58
C VAL A 132 -0.79 11.09 -4.45
N ARG A 133 -2.03 11.13 -3.96
CA ARG A 133 -3.13 11.73 -4.69
C ARG A 133 -2.88 13.21 -4.96
N THR A 134 -3.13 13.67 -6.18
CA THR A 134 -3.02 15.09 -6.53
C THR A 134 -3.94 15.93 -5.66
N GLY A 135 -3.38 16.92 -4.94
CA GLY A 135 -4.13 17.79 -4.02
C GLY A 135 -4.55 17.12 -2.71
N GLY A 136 -4.20 15.85 -2.50
CA GLY A 136 -4.48 15.11 -1.27
C GLY A 136 -3.26 14.94 -0.39
N ILE A 137 -3.53 14.51 0.85
CA ILE A 137 -2.48 14.19 1.82
C ILE A 137 -2.24 12.69 1.92
N SER A 138 -3.18 11.85 1.51
CA SER A 138 -3.02 10.40 1.49
C SER A 138 -2.50 9.81 0.19
N GLY A 139 -2.04 8.57 0.31
CA GLY A 139 -1.45 7.83 -0.78
C GLY A 139 -1.28 6.35 -0.46
N LEU A 140 -0.55 5.68 -1.36
CA LEU A 140 -0.17 4.28 -1.27
C LEU A 140 1.35 4.19 -1.30
N ALA A 141 1.91 3.23 -0.57
CA ALA A 141 3.33 2.94 -0.60
C ALA A 141 3.58 1.42 -0.66
N VAL A 142 4.65 1.04 -1.34
CA VAL A 142 5.16 -0.32 -1.38
C VAL A 142 6.56 -0.33 -0.81
N TYR A 143 6.77 -1.22 0.14
CA TYR A 143 8.05 -1.48 0.77
C TYR A 143 8.54 -2.86 0.39
N GLN A 144 9.75 -2.97 -0.13
CA GLN A 144 10.43 -4.25 -0.28
C GLN A 144 11.15 -4.56 1.02
N VAL A 145 10.83 -5.70 1.63
CA VAL A 145 11.24 -5.99 3.02
C VAL A 145 12.25 -7.12 3.14
N ASP A 146 12.81 -7.61 2.04
CA ASP A 146 13.72 -8.77 2.04
C ASP A 146 14.93 -8.55 2.97
N ASN A 147 15.44 -7.31 3.02
CA ASN A 147 16.58 -6.92 3.85
C ASN A 147 16.28 -6.94 5.36
N CYS A 148 15.01 -6.76 5.74
CA CYS A 148 14.54 -6.80 7.13
C CYS A 148 14.47 -8.22 7.70
N LEU A 149 14.31 -9.21 6.83
CA LEU A 149 13.90 -10.56 7.21
C LEU A 149 15.07 -11.54 7.22
N ASN A 150 16.27 -11.04 6.92
CA ASN A 150 17.50 -11.78 7.07
C ASN A 150 17.87 -11.86 8.57
N PRO A 151 17.98 -13.06 9.17
CA PRO A 151 18.37 -13.22 10.58
C PRO A 151 19.71 -12.57 10.93
N ARG A 152 20.57 -12.29 9.94
CA ARG A 152 21.86 -11.61 10.14
C ARG A 152 21.74 -10.10 10.38
N ASN A 153 20.59 -9.49 10.09
CA ASN A 153 20.37 -8.05 10.17
C ASN A 153 19.50 -7.63 11.37
N VAL A 154 18.95 -8.59 12.13
CA VAL A 154 18.26 -8.32 13.39
C VAL A 154 19.32 -8.33 14.50
N ARG A 155 19.80 -7.15 14.88
CA ARG A 155 20.69 -6.94 16.03
C ARG A 155 19.90 -6.49 17.25
#